data_AF-V7AJG9-F1
#
_entry.id   AF-V7AJG9-F1
#
_cell.length_a   1.000
_cell.length_b   1.000
_cell.length_c   1.000
_cell.angle_alpha   90.00
_cell.angle_beta   90.00
_cell.angle_gamma   90.00
#
_symmetry.space_group_name_H-M   'P 1'
#
loop_
_entity.id
_entity.type
_entity.pdbx_description
1 polymer ?
#
loop_
_entity_poly.entity_id
_entity_poly.type
_entity_poly.pdbx_seq_one_letter_code
_entity_poly.pdbx_strand_id
1 'polypeptide(L)'
;MVYVRVAPLELFVLATFMMFSTKNIEAAYCSDVCSTFEMPPCGSRDCVCIPFVPFVGLCLHPIGLSSSVAKMIDEHPNLCKSDEECMKKGSGNFCAPYPNHYMDYGWCFNSGSEELKGFLAMPGAISKVW
;
A
#
# COMPACT_ATOMS: atom_id res chain seq x y z
N MET A 1 -44.30 19.21 11.42
CA MET A 1 -43.07 19.30 10.62
C MET A 1 -42.04 20.09 11.43
N VAL A 2 -41.09 19.39 12.04
CA VAL A 2 -39.96 20.03 12.74
C VAL A 2 -38.80 20.05 11.75
N TYR A 3 -38.44 21.25 11.27
CA TYR A 3 -37.28 21.42 10.41
C TYR A 3 -36.04 21.39 11.32
N VAL A 4 -35.45 20.20 11.47
CA VAL A 4 -34.17 20.06 12.17
C VAL A 4 -33.13 20.78 11.31
N ARG A 5 -32.54 21.87 11.83
CA ARG A 5 -31.47 22.61 11.14
C ARG A 5 -30.20 21.75 11.13
N VAL A 6 -30.06 20.89 10.12
CA VAL A 6 -28.85 20.10 9.79
C VAL A 6 -27.82 21.01 9.10
N ALA A 7 -27.49 22.14 9.70
CA ALA A 7 -26.59 23.14 9.10
C ALA A 7 -25.34 23.49 9.91
N PRO A 8 -25.28 23.38 11.26
CA PRO A 8 -24.07 23.78 11.97
C PRO A 8 -22.99 22.69 12.01
N LEU A 9 -23.33 21.43 11.72
CA LEU A 9 -22.40 20.30 11.76
C LEU A 9 -21.54 20.19 10.49
N GLU A 10 -22.07 20.52 9.31
CA GLU A 10 -21.30 20.40 8.05
C GLU A 10 -20.19 21.46 7.94
N LEU A 11 -20.44 22.68 8.42
CA LEU A 11 -19.43 23.75 8.45
C LEU A 11 -18.26 23.43 9.40
N PHE A 12 -18.53 22.72 10.49
CA PHE A 12 -17.49 22.35 11.47
C PHE A 12 -16.56 21.26 10.91
N VAL A 13 -17.08 20.35 10.08
CA VAL A 13 -16.28 19.30 9.42
C VAL A 13 -15.40 19.90 8.31
N LEU A 14 -15.92 20.85 7.53
CA LEU A 14 -15.14 21.50 6.46
C LEU A 14 -13.95 22.30 7.00
N ALA A 15 -14.08 22.89 8.19
CA ALA A 15 -13.01 23.70 8.80
C ALA A 15 -11.81 22.87 9.27
N THR A 16 -12.03 21.64 9.76
CA THR A 16 -10.94 20.75 10.20
C THR A 16 -10.13 20.19 9.03
N PHE A 17 -10.75 19.94 7.86
CA PHE A 17 -10.01 19.51 6.66
C PHE A 17 -9.03 20.58 6.15
N MET A 18 -9.35 21.86 6.32
CA MET A 18 -8.53 22.97 5.82
C MET A 18 -7.27 23.24 6.64
N MET A 19 -7.19 22.76 7.89
CA MET A 19 -5.99 22.93 8.74
C MET A 19 -4.85 21.95 8.43
N PHE A 20 -5.08 20.92 7.60
CA PHE A 20 -4.04 19.97 7.17
C PHE A 20 -3.34 20.37 5.86
N SER A 21 -3.60 21.55 5.31
CA SER A 21 -2.85 22.07 4.16
C SER A 21 -1.67 22.93 4.60
N THR A 22 -0.63 22.31 5.14
CA THR A 22 0.70 22.94 5.23
C THR A 22 1.44 22.76 3.93
N LYS A 23 1.45 23.83 3.13
CA LYS A 23 2.26 23.97 1.93
C LYS A 23 3.72 24.31 2.32
N ASN A 24 4.65 23.73 1.56
CA ASN A 24 6.08 24.06 1.39
C ASN A 24 7.08 23.36 2.33
N ILE A 25 7.75 22.33 1.80
CA ILE A 25 9.20 22.20 1.52
C ILE A 25 9.32 20.94 0.65
N GLU A 26 10.21 20.93 -0.34
CA GLU A 26 10.51 19.78 -1.21
C GLU A 26 11.18 18.63 -0.44
N ALA A 27 10.45 18.05 0.51
CA ALA A 27 10.72 16.74 1.06
C ALA A 27 9.51 15.88 0.67
N ALA A 28 9.71 14.85 -0.13
CA ALA A 28 8.65 13.90 -0.43
C ALA A 28 8.05 13.42 0.89
N TYR A 29 6.79 13.77 1.16
CA TYR A 29 6.09 13.34 2.37
C TYR A 29 5.76 11.85 2.21
N CYS A 30 6.69 10.98 2.57
CA CYS A 30 6.47 9.53 2.56
C CYS A 30 5.64 9.10 3.77
N SER A 31 4.41 9.62 3.89
CA SER A 31 3.44 9.23 4.92
C SER A 31 2.03 9.44 4.38
N ASP A 32 1.67 8.62 3.40
CA ASP A 32 0.35 8.62 2.78
C ASP A 32 -0.02 7.17 2.41
N VAL A 33 -1.28 6.95 2.02
CA VAL A 33 -1.75 5.69 1.47
C VAL A 33 -1.25 5.54 0.03
N CYS A 34 -0.75 4.37 -0.33
CA CYS A 34 -0.33 4.05 -1.69
C CYS A 34 -1.03 2.82 -2.24
N SER A 35 -1.15 2.76 -3.56
CA SER A 35 -1.45 1.50 -4.24
C SER A 35 -0.15 0.71 -4.46
N THR A 36 -0.18 -0.58 -4.16
CA THR A 36 0.98 -1.48 -4.39
C THR A 36 1.34 -1.60 -5.88
N PHE A 37 0.40 -1.24 -6.75
CA PHE A 37 0.54 -1.24 -8.20
C PHE A 37 0.92 0.14 -8.76
N GLU A 38 1.01 1.18 -7.93
CA GLU A 38 1.36 2.55 -8.35
C GLU A 38 2.85 2.68 -8.69
N MET A 39 3.15 3.45 -9.76
CA MET A 39 4.52 3.67 -10.23
C MET A 39 4.74 5.12 -10.69
N PRO A 40 5.75 5.85 -10.17
CA PRO A 40 6.63 5.50 -9.04
C PRO A 40 5.83 5.37 -7.72
N PRO A 41 6.27 4.54 -6.76
CA PRO A 41 5.52 4.37 -5.51
C PRO A 41 5.43 5.73 -4.80
N CYS A 42 4.27 6.08 -4.24
CA CYS A 42 4.11 7.30 -3.44
C CYS A 42 4.47 8.61 -4.19
N GLY A 43 4.40 8.59 -5.53
CA GLY A 43 4.82 9.71 -6.37
C GLY A 43 6.32 10.06 -6.31
N SER A 44 7.16 9.28 -5.62
CA SER A 44 8.59 9.56 -5.44
C SER A 44 9.46 8.29 -5.38
N ARG A 45 10.66 8.35 -5.97
CA ARG A 45 11.64 7.25 -5.86
C ARG A 45 12.32 7.18 -4.49
N ASP A 46 12.14 8.21 -3.67
CA ASP A 46 12.71 8.29 -2.32
C ASP A 46 11.77 7.68 -1.27
N CYS A 47 10.65 7.08 -1.67
CA CYS A 47 9.69 6.42 -0.80
C CYS A 47 9.51 4.96 -1.22
N VAL A 48 9.14 4.11 -0.26
CA VAL A 48 8.67 2.74 -0.52
C VAL A 48 7.21 2.61 -0.11
N CYS A 49 6.44 1.85 -0.88
CA CYS A 49 5.07 1.49 -0.54
C CYS A 49 5.09 0.13 0.18
N ILE A 50 4.73 0.07 1.45
CA ILE A 50 4.65 -1.19 2.20
C ILE A 50 3.19 -1.66 2.21
N PRO A 51 2.86 -2.81 1.61
CA PRO A 51 1.51 -3.34 1.62
C PRO A 51 1.03 -3.69 3.03
N PHE A 52 -0.16 -3.21 3.38
CA PHE A 52 -0.91 -3.65 4.56
C PHE A 52 -1.99 -4.67 4.17
N VAL A 53 -2.58 -4.48 2.99
CA VAL A 53 -3.49 -5.42 2.30
C VAL A 53 -3.02 -5.55 0.85
N PRO A 54 -3.50 -6.54 0.06
CA PRO A 54 -2.91 -6.86 -1.24
C PRO A 54 -2.84 -5.68 -2.23
N PHE A 55 -3.71 -4.69 -2.10
CA PHE A 55 -3.83 -3.58 -3.05
C PHE A 55 -3.45 -2.22 -2.45
N VAL A 56 -3.34 -2.14 -1.13
CA VAL A 56 -3.19 -0.87 -0.40
C VAL A 56 -2.06 -1.00 0.61
N GLY A 57 -1.16 -0.02 0.56
CA GLY A 57 -0.03 0.10 1.45
C GLY A 57 0.12 1.49 2.04
N LEU A 58 1.23 1.67 2.76
CA LEU A 58 1.65 2.93 3.32
C LEU A 58 2.99 3.34 2.74
N CYS A 59 3.09 4.61 2.36
CA CYS A 59 4.32 5.24 1.98
C CYS A 59 5.19 5.45 3.21
N LEU A 60 6.44 5.01 3.12
CA LEU A 60 7.42 5.18 4.18
C LEU A 60 8.78 5.59 3.61
N HIS A 61 9.50 6.38 4.39
CA HIS A 61 10.82 6.86 4.03
C HIS A 61 11.88 5.78 4.35
N PRO A 62 12.82 5.48 3.44
CA PRO A 62 13.77 4.39 3.61
C PRO A 62 14.90 4.69 4.61
N ILE A 63 15.10 5.95 5.04
CA ILE A 63 16.22 6.34 5.92
C ILE A 63 16.07 5.70 7.31
N GLY A 64 17.02 4.83 7.69
CA GLY A 64 17.06 4.16 8.99
C GLY A 64 16.04 3.02 9.16
N LEU A 65 15.16 2.84 8.18
CA LEU A 65 14.03 1.91 8.26
C LEU A 65 14.25 0.65 7.41
N SER A 66 15.23 0.53 6.52
CA SER A 66 15.39 -0.67 5.68
C SER A 66 15.45 -1.98 6.48
N SER A 67 16.09 -1.99 7.64
CA SER A 67 16.07 -3.14 8.57
C SER A 67 14.69 -3.37 9.20
N SER A 68 13.99 -2.31 9.58
CA SER A 68 12.64 -2.37 10.15
C SER A 68 11.59 -2.76 9.10
N VAL A 69 11.75 -2.32 7.86
CA VAL A 69 10.91 -2.68 6.71
C VAL A 69 11.12 -4.13 6.35
N ALA A 70 12.38 -4.58 6.24
CA ALA A 70 12.68 -5.99 6.03
C ALA A 70 12.09 -6.87 7.14
N LYS A 71 12.18 -6.43 8.39
CA LYS A 71 11.58 -7.11 9.54
C LYS A 71 10.05 -7.11 9.47
N MET A 72 9.42 -6.00 9.10
CA MET A 72 7.97 -5.93 8.90
C MET A 72 7.50 -6.86 7.77
N ILE A 73 8.28 -7.00 6.70
CA ILE A 73 7.96 -7.92 5.59
C ILE A 73 8.08 -9.38 6.05
N ASP A 74 9.17 -9.72 6.74
CA ASP A 74 9.43 -11.07 7.25
C ASP A 74 8.35 -11.50 8.26
N GLU A 75 7.99 -10.59 9.18
CA GLU A 75 6.96 -10.82 10.21
C GLU A 75 5.53 -10.75 9.66
N HIS A 76 5.30 -10.20 8.47
CA HIS A 76 3.94 -10.07 7.94
C HIS A 76 3.37 -11.45 7.58
N PRO A 77 2.16 -11.80 8.06
CA PRO A 77 1.59 -13.14 7.90
C PRO A 77 1.34 -13.52 6.43
N ASN A 78 1.13 -12.53 5.56
CA ASN A 78 0.80 -12.75 4.15
C ASN A 78 1.87 -12.25 3.16
N LEU A 79 2.98 -11.67 3.61
CA LEU A 79 4.08 -11.33 2.69
C LEU A 79 5.03 -12.52 2.57
N CYS A 80 5.63 -12.67 1.40
CA CYS A 80 6.44 -13.82 1.08
C CYS A 80 7.52 -13.50 0.06
N LYS A 81 8.63 -14.26 0.12
CA LYS A 81 9.62 -14.35 -0.96
C LYS A 81 9.51 -15.66 -1.74
N SER A 82 8.82 -16.65 -1.19
CA SER A 82 8.62 -17.97 -1.81
C SER A 82 7.31 -18.63 -1.40
N ASP A 83 6.87 -19.61 -2.19
CA ASP A 83 5.69 -20.43 -1.90
C ASP A 83 5.84 -21.20 -0.57
N GLU A 84 7.06 -21.64 -0.26
CA GLU A 84 7.37 -22.35 0.98
C GLU A 84 7.11 -21.48 2.21
N GLU A 85 7.39 -20.18 2.12
CA GLU A 85 7.12 -19.23 3.19
C GLU A 85 5.61 -19.10 3.45
N CYS A 86 4.79 -19.03 2.40
CA CYS A 86 3.34 -19.03 2.53
C CYS A 86 2.82 -20.31 3.20
N MET A 87 3.36 -21.47 2.83
CA MET A 87 2.99 -22.74 3.45
C MET A 87 3.40 -22.80 4.93
N LYS A 88 4.60 -22.30 5.28
CA LYS A 88 5.07 -22.22 6.67
C LYS A 88 4.22 -21.25 7.51
N LYS A 89 3.82 -20.12 6.92
CA LYS A 89 2.96 -19.11 7.57
C LYS A 89 1.49 -19.55 7.66
N GLY A 90 1.07 -20.54 6.86
CA GLY A 90 -0.31 -20.99 6.79
C GLY A 90 -1.27 -19.99 6.13
N SER A 91 -0.73 -18.98 5.42
CA SER A 91 -1.48 -17.93 4.73
C SER A 91 -1.80 -18.25 3.27
N GLY A 92 -1.27 -19.37 2.77
CA GLY A 92 -1.51 -19.82 1.40
C GLY A 92 -0.51 -20.90 1.00
N ASN A 93 -0.48 -21.23 -0.29
CA ASN A 93 0.49 -22.15 -0.86
C ASN A 93 1.16 -21.59 -2.14
N PHE A 94 0.85 -20.34 -2.50
CA PHE A 94 1.41 -19.66 -3.64
C PHE A 94 1.76 -18.21 -3.27
N CYS A 95 2.98 -17.80 -3.59
CA CYS A 95 3.46 -16.44 -3.42
C CYS A 95 3.31 -15.68 -4.74
N ALA A 96 2.32 -14.79 -4.83
CA ALA A 96 2.10 -13.98 -6.01
C ALA A 96 2.99 -12.72 -5.94
N PRO A 97 3.97 -12.55 -6.85
CA PRO A 97 4.84 -11.38 -6.83
C PRO A 97 4.06 -10.12 -7.21
N TYR A 98 4.36 -9.00 -6.56
CA TYR A 98 3.87 -7.71 -7.02
C TYR A 98 4.47 -7.39 -8.41
N PRO A 99 3.72 -6.77 -9.34
CA PRO A 99 4.22 -6.44 -10.67
C PRO A 99 5.19 -5.25 -10.69
N ASN A 100 5.72 -4.87 -9.53
CA ASN A 100 6.52 -3.67 -9.30
C ASN A 100 7.97 -4.08 -8.97
N HIS A 101 8.95 -3.64 -9.77
CA HIS A 101 10.37 -3.98 -9.58
C HIS A 101 11.03 -3.35 -8.34
N TYR A 102 10.33 -2.44 -7.65
CA TYR A 102 10.77 -1.88 -6.37
C TYR A 102 10.44 -2.78 -5.17
N MET A 103 9.70 -3.88 -5.37
CA MET A 103 9.36 -4.86 -4.33
C MET A 103 9.94 -6.23 -4.70
N ASP A 104 10.76 -6.81 -3.83
CA ASP A 104 11.37 -8.14 -4.01
C ASP A 104 10.57 -9.26 -3.33
N TYR A 105 9.32 -8.98 -2.97
CA TYR A 105 8.42 -9.86 -2.24
C TYR A 105 7.02 -9.85 -2.88
N GLY A 106 6.20 -10.82 -2.51
CA GLY A 106 4.84 -11.02 -2.99
C GLY A 106 3.83 -11.11 -1.86
N TRP A 107 2.62 -11.52 -2.23
CA TRP A 107 1.52 -11.79 -1.33
C TRP A 107 1.08 -13.25 -1.41
N CYS A 108 0.81 -13.86 -0.26
CA CYS A 108 0.37 -15.24 -0.17
C CYS A 108 -1.10 -15.40 -0.55
N PHE A 109 -1.35 -16.36 -1.43
CA PHE A 109 -2.69 -16.79 -1.81
C PHE A 109 -2.81 -18.32 -1.75
N ASN A 110 -4.05 -18.80 -1.65
CA ASN A 110 -4.36 -20.17 -1.99
C ASN A 110 -4.34 -20.32 -3.50
N SER A 111 -3.62 -21.31 -4.00
CA SER A 111 -3.56 -21.65 -5.42
C SER A 111 -4.97 -21.97 -5.92
N GLY A 112 -5.32 -21.40 -7.08
CA GLY A 112 -6.64 -21.52 -7.69
C GLY A 112 -7.74 -20.64 -7.09
N SER A 113 -7.43 -19.82 -6.07
CA SER A 113 -8.39 -18.87 -5.48
C SER A 113 -8.81 -17.78 -6.46
N GLU A 114 -10.04 -17.26 -6.32
CA GLU A 114 -10.54 -16.16 -7.16
C GLU A 114 -9.80 -14.84 -6.86
N GLU A 115 -9.35 -14.69 -5.62
CA GLU A 115 -8.52 -13.57 -5.17
C GLU A 115 -7.17 -13.55 -5.90
N LEU A 116 -6.53 -14.72 -6.07
CA LEU A 116 -5.31 -14.83 -6.86
C LEU A 116 -5.55 -14.46 -8.32
N LYS A 117 -6.64 -14.95 -8.92
CA LYS A 117 -7.00 -14.60 -10.30
C LYS A 117 -7.21 -13.09 -10.44
N GLY A 118 -7.92 -12.48 -9.50
CA GLY A 118 -8.13 -11.03 -9.45
C GLY A 118 -6.82 -10.26 -9.31
N PHE A 119 -5.95 -10.69 -8.41
CA PHE A 119 -4.63 -10.08 -8.18
C PHE A 119 -3.75 -10.15 -9.44
N LEU A 120 -3.67 -11.31 -10.09
CA LEU A 120 -2.89 -11.50 -11.31
C LEU A 120 -3.50 -10.81 -12.54
N ALA A 121 -4.82 -10.59 -12.56
CA ALA A 121 -5.50 -9.87 -13.63
C ALA A 121 -5.39 -8.34 -13.48
N MET A 122 -4.93 -7.83 -12.34
CA MET A 122 -4.75 -6.40 -12.18
C MET A 122 -3.66 -5.92 -13.13
N PRO A 123 -3.93 -4.89 -13.95
CA PRO A 123 -2.90 -4.32 -14.79
C PRO A 123 -1.82 -3.74 -13.88
N GLY A 124 -0.62 -4.33 -13.93
CA GLY A 124 0.57 -3.66 -13.44
C GLY A 124 0.63 -2.31 -14.13
N ALA A 125 0.67 -1.22 -13.37
CA ALA A 125 0.72 0.11 -13.95
C ALA A 125 1.99 0.22 -14.80
N ILE A 126 1.81 0.00 -16.10
CA ILE A 126 2.52 0.57 -17.23
C ILE A 126 4.04 0.69 -16.99
N SER A 127 4.77 -0.38 -17.30
CA SER A 127 6.20 -0.33 -17.67
C SER A 127 6.41 0.35 -19.04
N LYS A 128 5.71 1.47 -19.29
CA LYS A 128 5.87 2.30 -20.49
C LYS A 128 5.81 3.78 -20.15
N VAL A 129 6.87 4.29 -19.53
CA VAL A 129 7.34 5.64 -19.82
C VAL A 129 8.86 5.57 -19.93
N TRP A 130 9.32 5.83 -21.15
CA TRP A 130 10.67 6.04 -21.66
C TRP A 130 11.86 6.01 -20.70
#